data_AF-A0A8C9LF46-F1
#
_entry.id   AF-A0A8C9LF46-F1
#
_cell.length_a   1.000
_cell.length_b   1.000
_cell.length_c   1.000
_cell.angle_alpha   90.00
_cell.angle_beta   90.00
_cell.angle_gamma   90.00
#
_symmetry.space_group_name_H-M   'P 1'
#
loop_
_entity.id
_entity.type
_entity.pdbx_description
1 polymer ?
#
loop_
_entity_poly.entity_id
_entity_poly.type
_entity_poly.pdbx_seq_one_letter_code
_entity_poly.pdbx_strand_id
1 'polypeptide(L)'
;MEDDSLQFRQLLLLIDEKLGAEDVAALKFLCTDLIPLRKLESVQSAMDIFQFLIDEDYLNEEDTFLLAELLYRIKYHSLLSLLGYTKEKEEAPSPCDVKLTVWT
;
A
#
# COMPACT_ATOMS: atom_id res chain seq x y z
N MET A 1 3.35 -11.06 19.72
CA MET A 1 2.78 -10.65 18.43
C MET A 1 3.99 -10.32 17.58
N GLU A 2 4.61 -11.33 16.99
CA GLU A 2 5.83 -11.19 16.18
C GLU A 2 5.63 -11.90 14.83
N ASP A 3 4.47 -12.55 14.66
CA ASP A 3 4.09 -13.28 13.47
C ASP A 3 3.46 -12.32 12.43
N ASP A 4 2.60 -11.41 12.87
CA ASP A 4 1.87 -10.46 12.00
C ASP A 4 2.81 -9.57 11.18
N SER A 5 3.83 -8.96 11.79
CA SER A 5 4.85 -8.19 11.07
C SER A 5 5.64 -9.05 10.06
N LEU A 6 5.82 -10.35 10.31
CA LEU A 6 6.54 -11.25 9.41
C LEU A 6 5.65 -11.62 8.22
N GLN A 7 4.37 -11.91 8.45
CA GLN A 7 3.39 -12.10 7.38
C GLN A 7 3.27 -10.87 6.49
N PHE A 8 3.25 -9.68 7.09
CA PHE A 8 3.17 -8.42 6.35
C PHE A 8 4.37 -8.22 5.42
N ARG A 9 5.60 -8.43 5.92
CA ARG A 9 6.81 -8.34 5.09
C ARG A 9 6.84 -9.39 3.97
N GLN A 10 6.35 -10.61 4.24
CA GLN A 10 6.22 -11.65 3.21
C GLN A 10 5.24 -11.25 2.12
N LEU A 11 4.11 -10.65 2.49
CA LEU A 11 3.12 -10.14 1.54
C LEU A 11 3.73 -9.06 0.63
N LEU A 12 4.48 -8.11 1.20
CA LEU A 12 5.16 -7.07 0.43
C LEU A 12 6.18 -7.65 -0.55
N LEU A 13 6.92 -8.69 -0.14
CA LEU A 13 7.88 -9.37 -1.00
C LEU A 13 7.19 -10.07 -2.17
N LEU A 14 6.06 -10.73 -1.90
CA LEU A 14 5.28 -11.40 -2.93
C LEU A 14 4.71 -10.40 -3.95
N ILE A 15 4.34 -9.19 -3.51
CA ILE A 15 3.94 -8.10 -4.40
C ILE A 15 5.13 -7.59 -5.22
N ASP A 16 6.28 -7.34 -4.58
CA ASP A 16 7.50 -6.90 -5.25
C ASP A 16 7.93 -7.87 -6.36
N GLU A 17 7.89 -9.19 -6.12
CA GLU A 17 8.18 -10.22 -7.11
C GLU A 17 7.23 -10.21 -8.33
N LYS A 18 6.05 -9.61 -8.20
CA LYS A 18 5.06 -9.49 -9.28
C LYS A 18 5.20 -8.18 -10.06
N LEU A 19 5.98 -7.22 -9.58
CA LEU A 19 6.15 -5.92 -10.19
C LEU A 19 7.42 -5.89 -11.05
N GLY A 20 7.27 -5.48 -12.30
CA GLY A 20 8.39 -5.29 -13.22
C GLY A 20 9.05 -3.93 -13.07
N ALA A 21 10.14 -3.71 -13.80
CA ALA A 21 10.85 -2.42 -13.81
C ALA A 21 9.96 -1.24 -14.25
N GLU A 22 9.03 -1.47 -15.19
CA GLU A 22 8.06 -0.46 -15.63
C GLU A 22 7.08 -0.10 -14.51
N ASP A 23 6.64 -1.10 -13.74
CA ASP A 23 5.73 -0.90 -12.62
C ASP A 23 6.41 -0.15 -11.48
N VAL A 24 7.67 -0.51 -11.17
CA VAL A 24 8.49 0.22 -10.20
C VAL A 24 8.68 1.68 -10.63
N ALA A 25 8.93 1.95 -11.91
CA ALA A 25 9.04 3.32 -12.41
C ALA A 25 7.72 4.09 -12.28
N ALA A 26 6.58 3.44 -12.55
CA ALA A 26 5.26 4.04 -12.35
C ALA A 26 4.98 4.32 -10.86
N LEU A 27 5.34 3.40 -9.96
CA LEU A 27 5.21 3.60 -8.51
C LEU A 27 6.08 4.76 -8.03
N LYS A 28 7.33 4.88 -8.50
CA LYS A 28 8.19 6.04 -8.21
C LYS A 28 7.51 7.34 -8.59
N PHE A 29 6.92 7.39 -9.79
CA PHE A 29 6.20 8.56 -10.28
C PHE A 29 4.98 8.90 -9.41
N LEU A 30 4.21 7.91 -8.99
CA LEU A 30 3.07 8.13 -8.10
C LEU A 30 3.47 8.59 -6.69
N CYS A 31 4.65 8.18 -6.23
CA CYS A 31 5.15 8.53 -4.91
C CYS A 31 5.99 9.81 -4.88
N THR A 32 6.15 10.56 -5.99
CA THR A 32 7.00 11.77 -6.01
C THR A 32 6.54 12.88 -5.07
N ASP A 33 5.24 12.94 -4.78
CA ASP A 33 4.67 13.91 -3.84
C ASP A 33 4.73 13.45 -2.38
N LEU A 34 4.92 12.15 -2.14
CA LEU A 34 4.96 11.54 -0.81
C LEU A 34 6.41 11.33 -0.33
N ILE A 35 7.28 10.90 -1.23
CA ILE A 35 8.66 10.54 -0.96
C ILE A 35 9.58 11.51 -1.71
N PRO A 36 10.57 12.12 -1.02
CA PRO A 36 11.53 13.01 -1.66
C PRO A 36 12.23 12.32 -2.85
N LEU A 37 12.34 13.03 -3.98
CA LEU A 37 13.02 12.57 -5.20
C LEU A 37 14.38 11.93 -4.93
N ARG A 38 15.18 12.51 -4.01
CA ARG A 38 16.49 11.95 -3.63
C ARG A 38 16.42 10.51 -3.09
N LYS A 39 15.36 10.16 -2.36
CA LYS A 39 15.14 8.78 -1.89
C LYS A 39 14.70 7.90 -3.07
N LEU A 40 13.78 8.38 -3.92
CA LEU A 40 13.28 7.66 -5.11
C LEU A 40 14.37 7.34 -6.15
N GLU A 41 15.40 8.17 -6.25
CA GLU A 41 16.58 7.90 -7.11
C GLU A 41 17.37 6.68 -6.64
N SER A 42 17.39 6.40 -5.32
CA SER A 42 18.11 5.23 -4.77
C SER A 42 17.35 3.91 -4.89
N VAL A 43 16.03 3.96 -5.08
CA VAL A 43 15.14 2.80 -5.20
C VAL A 43 15.56 1.89 -6.36
N GLN A 44 15.73 0.60 -6.11
CA GLN A 44 16.01 -0.42 -7.13
C GLN A 44 14.81 -1.36 -7.35
N SER A 45 13.95 -1.51 -6.34
CA SER A 45 12.83 -2.45 -6.28
C SER A 45 11.55 -1.78 -5.75
N ALA A 46 10.38 -2.40 -5.90
CA ALA A 46 9.17 -1.89 -5.27
C ALA A 46 9.26 -2.00 -3.74
N MET A 47 9.95 -3.03 -3.24
CA MET A 47 10.26 -3.20 -1.82
C MET A 47 10.93 -1.96 -1.20
N ASP A 48 11.89 -1.33 -1.90
CA ASP A 48 12.52 -0.10 -1.40
C ASP A 48 11.49 1.04 -1.23
N ILE A 49 10.52 1.14 -2.15
CA ILE A 49 9.42 2.12 -2.06
C ILE A 49 8.54 1.79 -0.85
N PHE A 50 8.16 0.52 -0.68
CA PHE A 50 7.33 0.09 0.45
C PHE A 50 8.02 0.37 1.79
N GLN A 51 9.33 0.15 1.88
CA GLN A 51 10.10 0.47 3.07
C GLN A 51 10.08 1.97 3.38
N PHE A 52 10.21 2.83 2.37
CA PHE A 52 10.07 4.27 2.57
C PHE A 52 8.66 4.68 3.00
N LEU A 53 7.61 4.03 2.48
CA LEU A 53 6.24 4.30 2.92
C LEU A 53 6.02 3.87 4.37
N ILE A 54 6.64 2.75 4.80
CA ILE A 54 6.61 2.30 6.21
C ILE A 54 7.35 3.28 7.12
N ASP A 55 8.55 3.73 6.73
CA ASP A 55 9.33 4.67 7.52
C ASP A 55 8.63 6.04 7.70
N GLU A 56 7.78 6.43 6.75
CA GLU A 56 6.99 7.66 6.78
C GLU A 56 5.55 7.43 7.29
N ASP A 57 5.24 6.24 7.85
CA ASP A 57 3.95 5.85 8.45
C ASP A 57 2.76 5.80 7.46
N TYR A 58 3.02 5.83 6.16
CA TYR A 58 1.99 5.73 5.11
C TYR A 58 1.55 4.30 4.80
N LEU A 59 2.29 3.30 5.29
CA LEU A 59 2.05 1.90 5.05
C LEU A 59 2.43 1.09 6.28
N ASN A 60 1.50 0.31 6.82
CA ASN A 60 1.77 -0.59 7.94
C ASN A 60 0.87 -1.83 7.85
N GLU A 61 0.99 -2.75 8.81
CA GLU A 61 0.22 -4.01 8.81
C GLU A 61 -1.28 -3.82 9.04
N GLU A 62 -1.68 -2.73 9.71
CA GLU A 62 -3.07 -2.37 9.97
C GLU A 62 -3.67 -1.52 8.83
N ASP A 63 -2.86 -0.68 8.20
CA ASP A 63 -3.26 0.21 7.09
C ASP A 63 -2.41 -0.03 5.84
N THR A 64 -3.05 -0.71 4.88
CA THR A 64 -2.49 -0.98 3.54
C THR A 64 -3.21 -0.22 2.42
N PHE A 65 -4.04 0.76 2.77
CA PHE A 65 -4.90 1.47 1.82
C PHE A 65 -4.09 2.17 0.73
N LEU A 66 -3.00 2.84 1.10
CA LEU A 66 -2.15 3.53 0.13
C LEU A 66 -1.55 2.54 -0.87
N LEU A 67 -1.05 1.40 -0.39
CA LEU A 67 -0.50 0.35 -1.26
C LEU A 67 -1.56 -0.17 -2.23
N ALA A 68 -2.80 -0.39 -1.75
CA ALA A 68 -3.91 -0.78 -2.61
C ALA A 68 -4.23 0.30 -3.67
N GLU A 69 -4.23 1.58 -3.30
CA GLU A 69 -4.44 2.67 -4.27
C GLU A 69 -3.33 2.71 -5.33
N LEU A 70 -2.06 2.57 -4.92
CA LEU A 70 -0.91 2.52 -5.83
C LEU A 70 -1.04 1.37 -6.83
N LEU A 71 -1.33 0.15 -6.34
CA LEU A 71 -1.54 -1.03 -7.18
C LEU A 71 -2.74 -0.88 -8.14
N TYR A 72 -3.81 -0.23 -7.68
CA TYR A 72 -4.98 0.07 -8.51
C TYR A 72 -4.63 1.04 -9.65
N ARG A 73 -3.84 2.08 -9.36
CA ARG A 73 -3.40 3.08 -10.36
C ARG A 73 -2.53 2.47 -11.44
N ILE A 74 -1.62 1.55 -11.08
CA ILE A 74 -0.79 0.80 -12.04
C ILE A 74 -1.52 -0.40 -12.68
N LYS A 75 -2.83 -0.56 -12.45
CA LYS A 75 -3.70 -1.61 -13.04
C LYS A 75 -3.40 -3.04 -12.60
N TYR A 76 -2.65 -3.24 -11.50
CA TYR A 76 -2.41 -4.56 -10.92
C TYR A 76 -3.57 -5.00 -10.00
N HIS A 77 -4.77 -5.08 -10.57
CA HIS A 77 -5.98 -5.45 -9.85
C HIS A 77 -5.91 -6.85 -9.22
N SER A 78 -5.14 -7.76 -9.81
CA SER A 78 -4.94 -9.12 -9.26
C SER A 78 -4.22 -9.12 -7.91
N LEU A 79 -3.35 -8.14 -7.66
CA LEU A 79 -2.60 -8.03 -6.40
C LEU A 79 -3.43 -7.43 -5.27
N LEU A 80 -4.51 -6.70 -5.58
CA LEU A 80 -5.45 -6.18 -4.58
C LEU A 80 -6.09 -7.29 -3.75
N SER A 81 -6.32 -8.46 -4.36
CA SER A 81 -6.82 -9.64 -3.65
C SER A 81 -5.85 -10.17 -2.59
N LEU A 82 -4.54 -9.97 -2.76
CA LEU A 82 -3.53 -10.39 -1.76
C LEU A 82 -3.62 -9.53 -0.50
N LEU A 83 -3.99 -8.26 -0.69
CA LEU A 83 -4.22 -7.28 0.38
C LEU A 83 -5.62 -7.37 1.01
N GLY A 84 -6.45 -8.33 0.58
CA GLY A 84 -7.84 -8.45 1.04
C GLY A 84 -8.84 -7.50 0.36
N TYR A 85 -8.40 -6.69 -0.61
CA TYR A 85 -9.29 -5.84 -1.43
C TYR A 85 -9.86 -6.66 -2.59
N THR A 86 -10.66 -7.67 -2.27
CA THR A 86 -11.47 -8.38 -3.28
C THR A 86 -12.73 -7.56 -3.57
N LYS A 87 -13.23 -7.66 -4.79
CA LYS A 87 -14.50 -7.03 -5.21
C LYS A 87 -15.74 -7.71 -4.61
N GLU A 88 -15.57 -8.45 -3.52
CA GLU A 88 -16.66 -9.18 -2.87
C GLU A 88 -17.41 -8.21 -1.95
N LYS A 89 -18.48 -7.67 -2.53
CA LYS A 89 -19.69 -7.12 -1.91
C LYS A 89 -19.74 -7.17 -0.36
N GLU A 90 -19.82 -5.97 0.23
CA GLU A 90 -20.51 -5.67 1.50
C GLU A 90 -20.14 -6.49 2.74
N GLU A 91 -19.20 -5.96 3.55
CA GLU A 91 -19.45 -5.80 4.99
C GLU A 91 -19.09 -4.38 5.41
N ALA A 92 -19.95 -3.80 6.25
CA ALA A 92 -20.07 -2.38 6.56
C ALA A 92 -18.78 -1.75 7.14
N PRO A 93 -18.59 -0.43 7.02
CA PRO A 93 -17.53 0.27 7.75
C PRO A 93 -17.65 -0.03 9.25
N SER A 94 -16.59 -0.60 9.84
CA SER A 94 -16.47 -0.69 11.29
C SER A 94 -16.43 0.74 11.85
N PRO A 95 -17.34 1.11 12.77
CA PRO A 95 -17.49 2.48 13.22
C PRO A 95 -16.40 2.84 14.23
N CYS A 96 -15.24 3.26 13.73
CA CYS A 96 -14.20 3.89 14.52
C CYS A 96 -14.20 5.39 14.20
N ASP A 97 -15.05 6.12 14.92
CA ASP A 97 -14.96 7.55 15.23
C ASP A 97 -14.95 8.60 14.10
N VAL A 98 -16.15 8.98 13.64
CA VAL A 98 -16.50 10.40 13.56
C VAL A 98 -17.84 10.68 14.26
N LYS A 99 -17.74 11.15 15.51
CA LYS A 99 -18.82 11.92 16.15
C LYS A 99 -19.00 13.22 15.37
N LEU A 100 -19.98 13.26 14.47
CA LEU A 100 -20.61 14.52 14.07
C LEU A 100 -22.11 14.39 14.31
N THR A 101 -22.43 14.71 15.55
CA THR A 101 -23.72 15.13 16.08
C THR A 101 -24.52 16.02 15.12
N VAL A 102 -25.83 15.73 15.10
CA VAL A 102 -26.96 16.63 14.79
C VAL A 102 -27.31 16.83 13.31
N TRP A 103 -28.41 16.17 12.92
CA TRP A 103 -29.37 16.71 11.96
C TRP A 103 -30.02 17.99 12.50
N THR A 104 -29.81 19.11 11.82
CA THR A 104 -30.79 20.20 11.67
C THR A 104 -30.58 20.84 10.31
#